data_AF-A0A0M2SUS6-F1
#
_entry.id   AF-A0A0M2SUS6-F1
#
_cell.length_a   1.000
_cell.length_b   1.000
_cell.length_c   1.000
_cell.angle_alpha   90.00
_cell.angle_beta   90.00
_cell.angle_gamma   90.00
#
_symmetry.space_group_name_H-M   'P 1'
#
loop_
_entity.id
_entity.type
_entity.pdbx_description
1 polymer ?
#
loop_
_entity_poly.entity_id
_entity_poly.type
_entity_poly.pdbx_seq_one_letter_code
_entity_poly.pdbx_strand_id
1 'polypeptide(L)' 'MEHKVVTIQHEDKEVKVLEDTDMRNSEKIDQVESVEADQDPAEKGLTLLDSAYRAEWQANGFPQTHKEMKELEEEEVK' A
#
# COMPACT_ATOMS: atom_id res chain seq x y z
N MET A 1 -13.04 15.46 -19.34
CA MET A 1 -12.99 14.48 -18.24
C MET A 1 -13.91 15.01 -17.18
N GLU A 2 -15.07 14.39 -17.00
CA GLU A 2 -16.02 14.78 -15.95
C GLU A 2 -15.61 14.04 -14.69
N HIS A 3 -15.17 14.77 -13.67
CA HIS A 3 -14.90 14.18 -12.36
C HIS A 3 -16.21 14.12 -11.58
N LYS A 4 -16.57 12.92 -11.13
CA LYS A 4 -17.79 12.70 -10.37
C LYS A 4 -17.59 13.19 -8.94
N VAL A 5 -18.45 14.11 -8.51
CA VAL A 5 -18.46 14.63 -7.15
C VAL A 5 -19.37 13.75 -6.31
N VAL A 6 -18.87 13.24 -5.19
CA VAL A 6 -19.61 12.41 -4.25
C VAL A 6 -19.72 13.13 -2.91
N THR A 7 -20.90 13.06 -2.29
CA THR A 7 -21.13 13.58 -0.95
C THR A 7 -20.91 12.46 0.05
N ILE A 8 -20.04 12.69 1.03
CA ILE A 8 -19.74 11.76 2.11
C ILE A 8 -20.11 12.37 3.46
N GLN A 9 -20.65 11.55 4.35
CA GLN A 9 -21.02 11.93 5.72
C GLN A 9 -19.80 11.68 6.62
N HIS A 10 -19.35 12.70 7.36
CA HIS A 10 -18.29 12.56 8.37
C HIS A 10 -18.63 13.40 9.58
N GLU A 11 -18.76 12.76 10.76
CA GLU A 11 -19.01 13.43 12.04
C GLU A 11 -20.14 14.47 11.95
N ASP A 12 -21.30 14.06 11.43
CA ASP A 12 -22.50 14.87 11.22
C ASP A 12 -22.37 16.03 10.21
N LYS A 13 -21.34 16.02 9.35
CA LYS A 13 -21.15 17.00 8.27
C LYS A 13 -21.06 16.34 6.90
N GLU A 14 -21.80 16.92 5.95
CA GLU A 14 -21.68 16.57 4.54
C GLU A 14 -20.48 17.26 3.91
N VAL A 15 -19.51 16.45 3.45
CA VAL A 15 -18.33 16.92 2.71
C VAL A 15 -18.45 16.46 1.26
N LYS A 16 -18.27 17.38 0.32
CA LYS A 16 -18.22 17.07 -1.11
C LYS A 16 -16.79 16.83 -1.52
N VAL A 17 -16.48 15.64 -2.01
CA VAL A 17 -15.16 15.26 -2.50
C VAL A 17 -15.25 14.79 -3.94
N LEU A 18 -14.15 14.92 -4.69
CA LEU A 18 -14.04 14.26 -5.98
C LEU A 18 -13.81 12.77 -5.70
N GLU A 19 -14.56 11.91 -6.39
CA GLU A 19 -14.50 10.44 -6.22
C GLU A 19 -13.06 9.92 -6.34
N ASP A 20 -12.29 10.48 -7.28
CA ASP A 20 -10.90 10.10 -7.55
C ASP A 20 -9.91 10.52 -6.46
N THR A 21 -10.27 11.49 -5.62
CA THR A 21 -9.41 12.03 -4.53
C THR A 21 -9.86 11.59 -3.15
N ASP A 22 -10.91 10.77 -3.07
CA ASP A 22 -11.43 10.31 -1.79
C ASP A 22 -10.52 9.22 -1.19
N MET A 23 -9.61 9.66 -0.32
CA MET A 23 -8.70 8.78 0.42
C MET A 23 -9.42 7.91 1.47
N ARG A 24 -10.74 8.11 1.71
CA ARG A 24 -11.55 7.27 2.62
C ARG A 24 -12.10 6.02 1.93
N ASN A 25 -11.75 5.78 0.67
CA ASN A 25 -12.04 4.55 -0.05
C ASN A 25 -11.23 3.34 0.47
N SER A 26 -10.66 3.43 1.68
CA SER A 26 -9.88 2.39 2.36
C SER A 26 -10.71 1.12 2.62
N GLU A 27 -12.03 1.25 2.82
CA GLU A 27 -12.90 0.08 3.01
C GLU A 27 -12.95 -0.84 1.79
N LYS A 28 -12.83 -0.29 0.57
CA LYS A 28 -12.87 -1.11 -0.65
C LYS A 28 -11.57 -1.88 -0.84
N ILE A 29 -10.42 -1.25 -0.59
CA ILE A 29 -9.11 -1.90 -0.77
C ILE A 29 -8.84 -2.98 0.30
N ASP A 30 -9.50 -2.89 1.46
CA ASP A 30 -9.45 -3.91 2.51
C ASP A 30 -10.28 -5.17 2.15
N GLN A 31 -11.16 -5.10 1.15
CA GLN A 31 -12.00 -6.22 0.72
C GLN A 31 -11.55 -6.87 -0.58
N VAL A 32 -10.57 -6.26 -1.26
CA VAL A 32 -10.07 -6.73 -2.55
C VAL A 32 -8.72 -7.40 -2.32
N GLU A 33 -8.54 -8.58 -2.91
CA GLU A 33 -7.28 -9.31 -2.86
C GLU A 33 -6.16 -8.56 -3.59
N SER A 34 -4.92 -8.77 -3.14
CA SER A 34 -3.69 -8.25 -3.75
C SER A 34 -3.64 -8.51 -5.26
N VAL A 35 -3.17 -7.53 -6.04
CA VAL A 35 -3.02 -7.67 -7.51
C VAL A 35 -1.92 -8.69 -7.82
N GLU A 36 -0.92 -8.77 -6.97
CA GLU A 36 0.24 -9.63 -7.10
C GLU A 36 0.01 -11.06 -6.58
N ALA A 37 -1.20 -11.40 -6.10
CA ALA A 37 -1.53 -12.73 -5.57
C ALA A 37 -1.26 -13.87 -6.58
N ASP A 38 -1.41 -13.62 -7.88
CA ASP A 38 -1.10 -14.60 -8.92
C ASP A 38 0.41 -14.78 -9.19
N GLN A 39 1.24 -13.81 -8.77
CA GLN A 39 2.65 -13.72 -9.09
C GLN A 39 3.56 -14.09 -7.91
N ASP A 40 3.21 -13.66 -6.69
CA ASP A 40 3.94 -13.97 -5.46
C ASP A 40 3.06 -14.82 -4.52
N PRO A 41 3.47 -16.06 -4.18
CA PRO A 41 2.79 -16.86 -3.17
C PRO A 41 2.63 -16.15 -1.82
N ALA A 42 3.50 -15.20 -1.47
CA ALA A 42 3.40 -14.41 -0.25
C ALA A 42 2.33 -13.30 -0.29
N GLU A 43 1.81 -13.00 -1.48
CA GLU A 43 0.72 -12.03 -1.70
C GLU A 43 -0.67 -12.70 -1.70
N LYS A 44 -0.74 -14.03 -1.75
CA LYS A 44 -2.00 -14.77 -1.75
C LYS A 44 -2.75 -14.61 -0.45
N GLY A 45 -4.02 -14.22 -0.54
CA GLY A 45 -4.87 -13.97 0.62
C GLY A 45 -4.54 -12.68 1.38
N LEU A 46 -3.61 -11.84 0.88
CA LEU A 46 -3.45 -10.47 1.36
C LEU A 46 -4.51 -9.58 0.70
N THR A 47 -5.02 -8.63 1.47
CA THR A 47 -5.81 -7.53 0.90
C THR A 47 -4.88 -6.56 0.17
N LEU A 48 -5.42 -5.71 -0.71
CA LEU A 48 -4.63 -4.64 -1.33
C LEU A 48 -3.99 -3.72 -0.29
N LEU A 49 -4.67 -3.51 0.84
CA LEU A 49 -4.16 -2.72 1.95
C LEU A 49 -2.96 -3.39 2.62
N ASP A 50 -3.07 -4.69 2.93
CA ASP A 50 -1.98 -5.45 3.56
C ASP A 50 -0.77 -5.59 2.63
N SER A 51 -1.01 -5.78 1.33
CA SER A 51 0.02 -5.78 0.30
C SER A 51 0.77 -4.45 0.26
N ALA A 52 0.06 -3.32 0.27
CA ALA A 52 0.67 -1.99 0.29
C ALA A 52 1.54 -1.76 1.53
N TYR A 53 1.06 -2.16 2.72
CA TYR A 53 1.85 -2.06 3.96
C TYR A 53 3.08 -2.97 3.95
N ARG A 54 2.97 -4.18 3.40
CA ARG A 54 4.10 -5.09 3.23
C ARG A 54 5.16 -4.46 2.32
N ALA A 55 4.75 -3.89 1.19
CA ALA A 55 5.65 -3.24 0.24
C ALA A 55 6.35 -2.02 0.87
N GLU A 56 5.62 -1.20 1.62
CA GLU A 56 6.19 -0.07 2.36
C GLU A 56 7.20 -0.56 3.41
N TRP A 57 6.88 -1.62 4.14
CA TRP A 57 7.78 -2.19 5.14
C TRP A 57 9.05 -2.79 4.52
N GLN A 58 8.94 -3.47 3.38
CA GLN A 58 10.08 -3.98 2.62
C GLN A 58 10.96 -2.85 2.07
N ALA A 59 10.35 -1.77 1.55
CA ALA A 59 11.07 -0.61 1.06
C ALA A 59 11.84 0.11 2.18
N ASN A 60 11.27 0.17 3.38
CA ASN A 60 11.91 0.74 4.56
C ASN A 60 12.89 -0.20 5.25
N GLY A 61 12.76 -1.51 5.00
CA GLY A 61 13.58 -2.58 5.57
C GLY A 61 14.94 -2.78 4.91
N PHE A 62 15.34 -1.92 3.97
CA PHE A 62 16.70 -1.91 3.44
C PHE A 62 17.68 -1.42 4.53
N PRO A 63 18.84 -2.06 4.73
CA PRO A 63 19.72 -1.73 5.84
C PRO A 63 20.16 -0.26 5.83
N GLN A 64 19.68 0.49 6.82
CA GLN A 64 20.04 1.91 7.00
C GLN A 64 21.29 2.10 7.84
N THR A 65 21.88 1.02 8.38
CA THR A 65 23.15 1.11 9.09
C THR A 65 24.33 0.82 8.17
N HIS A 66 25.42 1.59 8.34
CA HIS A 66 26.67 1.39 7.62
C HIS A 66 27.22 -0.05 7.75
N LYS A 67 26.90 -0.72 8.86
CA LYS A 67 27.34 -2.09 9.14
C LYS A 67 26.63 -3.10 8.24
N GLU A 68 25.30 -3.04 8.18
CA GLU A 68 24.51 -3.98 7.39
C GLU A 68 24.68 -3.75 5.87
N MET A 69 24.92 -2.50 5.45
CA MET A 69 25.34 -2.19 4.06
C MET A 69 26.64 -2.89 3.69
N LYS A 70 27.64 -2.86 4.59
CA LYS A 70 28.92 -3.53 4.37
C LYS A 70 28.79 -5.05 4.36
N GLU A 71 27.93 -5.61 5.20
CA GLU A 71 27.67 -7.06 5.23
C GLU A 71 26.99 -7.53 3.92
N LEU A 72 26.06 -6.76 3.36
CA LEU A 72 25.50 -7.05 2.02
C LEU A 72 26.53 -6.95 0.89
N GLU A 73 27.37 -5.91 0.89
CA GLU A 73 28.45 -5.77 -0.10
C GLU A 73 29.43 -6.95 -0.06
N GLU A 74 29.73 -7.47 1.14
CA GLU A 74 30.59 -8.65 1.31
C GLU A 74 29.91 -9.96 0.88
N GLU A 75 28.57 -10.04 0.98
CA GLU A 75 27.78 -11.19 0.52
C GLU A 75 27.56 -11.20 -1.01
N GLU A 76 27.37 -10.05 -1.66
CA GLU A 76 27.21 -9.97 -3.13
C GLU A 76 28.51 -10.28 -3.90
N VAL A 77 29.66 -10.06 -3.29
CA VAL A 77 30.99 -10.26 -3.92
C VAL A 77 31.48 -11.71 -3.83
N LYS A 78 30.77 -12.59 -3.11
CA LYS A 78 31.18 -13.96 -2.79
C LYS A 78 30.61 -15.01 -3.73
#